data_AF-A0A2H0GZ57-F1
#
_entry.id   AF-A0A2H0GZ57-F1
#
_cell.length_a   1.000
_cell.length_b   1.000
_cell.length_c   1.000
_cell.angle_alpha   90.00
_cell.angle_beta   90.00
_cell.angle_gamma   90.00
#
_symmetry.space_group_name_H-M   'P 1'
#
loop_
_entity.id
_entity.type
_entity.pdbx_description
1 polymer ?
#
loop_
_entity_poly.entity_id
_entity_poly.type
_entity_poly.pdbx_seq_one_letter_code
_entity_poly.pdbx_strand_id
1 'polypeptide(L)'
;MTPGVFKRDCVMIGVLMGILFPFLLLGILLGLNWTLQSLFGLHFTRHIHYLYLLSMTANLFPLRYYLAKLNYEKTGMGLLLMTIAGVIGYFYAFGVGG
;
A
#
# COMPACT_ATOMS: atom_id res chain seq x y z
N MET A 1 -11.45 -25.29 16.18
CA MET A 1 -11.35 -23.82 16.12
C MET A 1 -9.95 -23.44 15.66
N THR A 2 -9.73 -23.29 14.35
CA THR A 2 -8.44 -22.82 13.85
C THR A 2 -8.30 -21.33 14.21
N PRO A 3 -7.31 -20.93 15.03
CA PRO A 3 -7.10 -19.52 15.31
C PRO A 3 -6.59 -18.89 14.02
N GLY A 4 -7.49 -18.30 13.25
CA GLY A 4 -7.14 -17.62 12.01
C GLY A 4 -6.12 -16.54 12.33
N VAL A 5 -4.98 -16.57 11.64
CA VAL A 5 -3.85 -15.63 11.79
C VAL A 5 -4.32 -14.16 11.73
N PHE A 6 -5.45 -13.91 11.07
CA PHE A 6 -6.12 -12.61 10.92
C PHE A 6 -6.93 -12.09 12.13
N LYS A 7 -7.16 -12.90 13.18
CA LYS A 7 -7.93 -12.52 14.37
C LYS A 7 -7.07 -12.10 15.58
N ARG A 8 -5.75 -12.03 15.40
CA ARG A 8 -4.85 -11.53 16.44
C ARG A 8 -4.63 -10.04 16.23
N ASP A 9 -4.92 -9.24 17.25
CA ASP A 9 -4.51 -7.85 17.25
C ASP A 9 -3.01 -7.76 17.57
N CYS A 10 -2.20 -7.65 16.52
CA CYS A 10 -0.74 -7.60 16.63
C CYS A 10 -0.18 -6.62 15.61
N VAL A 11 0.79 -5.82 16.05
CA VAL A 11 1.50 -4.84 15.21
C VAL A 11 2.09 -5.50 13.96
N MET A 12 2.62 -6.73 14.09
CA MET A 12 3.24 -7.45 12.98
C MET A 12 2.27 -7.76 11.83
N ILE A 13 0.99 -8.03 12.12
CA ILE A 13 -0.02 -8.24 11.08
C ILE A 13 -0.30 -6.93 10.35
N GLY A 14 -0.37 -5.82 11.10
CA GLY A 14 -0.47 -4.48 10.53
C GLY A 14 0.68 -4.15 9.59
N VAL A 15 1.91 -4.46 10.00
CA VAL A 15 3.11 -4.26 9.20
C VAL A 15 3.06 -5.08 7.91
N LEU A 16 2.77 -6.38 8.01
CA LEU A 16 2.65 -7.26 6.85
C LEU A 16 1.60 -6.76 5.87
N MET A 17 0.43 -6.34 6.37
CA MET A 17 -0.62 -5.78 5.53
C MET A 17 -0.21 -4.47 4.88
N GLY A 18 0.50 -3.61 5.61
CA GLY A 18 0.96 -2.31 5.13
C GLY A 18 1.94 -2.40 3.98
N ILE A 19 2.59 -3.56 3.81
CA ILE A 19 3.43 -3.87 2.66
C ILE A 19 2.62 -4.62 1.61
N LEU A 20 1.86 -5.64 2.01
CA LEU A 20 1.17 -6.51 1.07
C LEU A 20 0.19 -5.76 0.16
N PHE A 21 -0.65 -4.89 0.73
CA PHE A 21 -1.67 -4.14 -0.02
C PHE A 21 -1.10 -3.20 -1.09
N PRO A 22 -0.12 -2.31 -0.79
CA PRO A 22 0.44 -1.43 -1.79
C PRO A 22 1.18 -2.22 -2.87
N PHE A 23 1.89 -3.29 -2.52
CA PHE A 23 2.55 -4.14 -3.53
C PHE A 23 1.54 -4.82 -4.47
N LEU A 24 0.43 -5.31 -3.93
CA LEU A 24 -0.67 -5.87 -4.73
C LEU A 24 -1.24 -4.83 -5.70
N LEU A 25 -1.54 -3.62 -5.20
CA LEU A 25 -2.10 -2.56 -6.03
C LEU A 25 -1.09 -2.03 -7.06
N LEU A 26 0.20 -1.95 -6.69
CA LEU A 26 1.29 -1.59 -7.59
C LEU A 26 1.39 -2.57 -8.76
N GLY A 27 1.33 -3.88 -8.48
CA GLY A 27 1.35 -4.91 -9.52
C GLY A 27 0.21 -4.75 -10.52
N ILE A 28 -1.00 -4.48 -10.02
CA ILE A 28 -2.18 -4.22 -10.86
C ILE A 28 -1.98 -2.95 -11.70
N LEU A 29 -1.52 -1.85 -11.09
CA LEU A 29 -1.27 -0.58 -11.77
C LEU A 29 -0.19 -0.69 -12.85
N LEU A 30 0.89 -1.43 -12.60
CA LEU A 30 1.95 -1.69 -13.58
C LEU A 30 1.44 -2.54 -14.74
N GLY A 31 0.67 -3.59 -14.44
CA GLY A 31 0.02 -4.42 -15.47
C GLY A 31 -0.92 -3.60 -16.35
N LEU A 32 -1.75 -2.74 -15.74
CA LEU A 32 -2.63 -1.82 -16.47
C LEU A 32 -1.85 -0.81 -17.30
N ASN A 33 -0.77 -0.23 -16.77
CA ASN A 33 0.06 0.70 -17.54
C ASN A 33 0.70 0.02 -18.75
N TRP A 34 1.16 -1.23 -18.60
CA TRP A 34 1.75 -2.00 -19.70
C TRP A 34 0.72 -2.35 -20.78
N THR A 35 -0.48 -2.79 -20.40
CA THR A 35 -1.54 -3.07 -21.38
C THR A 35 -2.01 -1.80 -22.08
N LEU A 36 -2.13 -0.67 -21.36
CA LEU A 36 -2.50 0.62 -21.94
C LEU A 36 -1.46 1.11 -22.96
N GLN A 37 -0.17 0.97 -22.61
CA GLN A 37 0.92 1.32 -23.51
C GLN A 37 0.92 0.43 -24.76
N SER A 38 0.72 -0.88 -24.60
CA SER A 38 0.72 -1.83 -25.72
C SER A 38 -0.48 -1.65 -26.66
N LEU A 39 -1.63 -1.21 -26.15
CA LEU A 39 -2.87 -1.11 -26.94
C LEU A 39 -3.08 0.29 -27.52
N PHE A 40 -2.72 1.34 -26.77
CA PHE A 40 -3.07 2.73 -27.10
C PHE A 40 -1.87 3.67 -27.20
N GLY A 41 -0.66 3.21 -26.86
CA GLY A 41 0.54 4.06 -26.80
C GLY A 41 0.48 5.12 -25.69
N LEU A 42 -0.50 5.03 -24.77
CA LEU A 42 -0.70 5.97 -23.68
C LEU A 42 -0.01 5.48 -22.41
N HIS A 43 0.37 6.41 -21.54
CA HIS A 43 0.88 6.11 -20.20
C HIS A 43 -0.11 6.60 -19.15
N PHE A 44 -0.32 5.76 -18.12
CA PHE A 44 -1.21 6.08 -17.02
C PHE A 44 -0.71 7.27 -16.18
N THR A 45 0.61 7.41 -16.09
CA THR A 45 1.28 8.52 -15.40
C THR A 45 2.52 8.92 -16.17
N ARG A 46 2.88 10.20 -16.09
CA ARG A 46 4.09 10.75 -16.74
C ARG A 46 5.37 10.07 -16.22
N HIS A 47 5.37 9.67 -14.95
CA HIS A 47 6.49 9.00 -14.32
C HIS A 47 6.03 7.80 -13.49
N ILE A 48 6.73 6.68 -13.66
CA ILE A 48 6.41 5.40 -13.03
C ILE A 48 6.44 5.45 -11.49
N HIS A 49 7.23 6.35 -10.91
CA HIS A 49 7.32 6.53 -9.47
C HIS A 49 6.02 7.08 -8.85
N TYR A 50 5.17 7.79 -9.62
CA TYR A 50 3.86 8.21 -9.11
C TYR A 50 2.91 7.04 -8.88
N LEU A 51 3.06 5.94 -9.62
CA LEU A 51 2.28 4.71 -9.37
C LEU A 51 2.62 4.11 -8.01
N TYR A 52 3.86 4.28 -7.53
CA TYR A 52 4.25 3.85 -6.19
C TYR A 52 3.51 4.65 -5.11
N LEU A 53 3.47 5.97 -5.22
CA LEU A 53 2.72 6.81 -4.28
C LEU A 53 1.22 6.51 -4.34
N LEU A 54 0.67 6.31 -5.55
CA LEU A 54 -0.72 5.91 -5.74
C LEU A 54 -1.00 4.55 -5.08
N SER A 55 -0.07 3.61 -5.17
CA SER A 55 -0.22 2.29 -4.53
C SER A 55 -0.28 2.37 -3.01
N MET A 56 0.42 3.32 -2.38
CA MET A 56 0.36 3.53 -0.93
C MET A 56 -1.02 3.94 -0.44
N THR A 57 -1.84 4.57 -1.30
CA THR A 57 -3.23 4.91 -0.95
C THR A 57 -4.10 3.66 -0.72
N ALA A 58 -3.69 2.50 -1.24
CA ALA A 58 -4.36 1.23 -0.99
C ALA A 58 -4.44 0.91 0.52
N ASN A 59 -3.48 1.38 1.32
CA ASN A 59 -3.48 1.17 2.77
C ASN A 59 -4.59 1.93 3.52
N LEU A 60 -5.22 2.95 2.92
CA LEU A 60 -6.34 3.67 3.54
C LEU A 60 -7.57 2.77 3.73
N PHE A 61 -7.78 1.80 2.83
CA PHE A 61 -8.89 0.85 2.92
C PHE A 61 -8.77 -0.11 4.12
N PRO A 62 -7.67 -0.88 4.28
CA PRO A 62 -7.47 -1.72 5.45
C PRO A 62 -7.34 -0.90 6.72
N LEU A 63 -6.82 0.34 6.66
CA LEU A 63 -6.72 1.21 7.84
C LEU A 63 -8.10 1.52 8.40
N ARG A 64 -9.04 1.94 7.54
CA ARG A 64 -10.44 2.14 7.95
C ARG A 64 -11.07 0.86 8.47
N TYR A 65 -10.81 -0.28 7.82
CA TYR A 65 -11.40 -1.56 8.23
C TYR A 65 -10.90 -2.02 9.60
N TYR A 66 -9.58 -1.99 9.84
CA TYR A 66 -8.98 -2.43 11.09
C TYR A 66 -9.23 -1.48 12.26
N LEU A 67 -9.15 -0.17 12.04
CA LEU A 67 -9.37 0.82 13.10
C LEU A 67 -10.85 1.09 13.37
N ALA A 68 -11.67 1.33 12.33
CA ALA A 68 -13.05 1.80 12.54
C ALA A 68 -14.07 0.65 12.69
N LYS A 69 -13.78 -0.56 12.19
CA LYS A 69 -14.73 -1.68 12.23
C LYS A 69 -14.33 -2.79 13.19
N LEU A 70 -13.05 -3.15 13.24
CA LEU A 70 -12.56 -4.25 14.07
C LEU A 70 -12.00 -3.80 15.44
N ASN A 71 -11.79 -2.50 15.65
CA ASN A 71 -11.11 -1.94 16.83
C ASN A 71 -9.76 -2.64 17.14
N TYR A 72 -9.03 -3.06 16.09
CA TYR A 72 -7.71 -3.67 16.22
C TYR A 72 -6.64 -2.57 16.21
N GLU A 73 -6.49 -1.91 17.35
CA GLU A 73 -5.63 -0.74 17.51
C GLU A 73 -4.16 -1.02 17.18
N LYS A 74 -3.61 -2.17 17.62
CA LYS A 74 -2.20 -2.51 17.36
C LYS A 74 -1.96 -2.80 15.89
N THR A 75 -2.90 -3.49 15.25
CA THR A 75 -2.85 -3.82 13.83
C THR A 75 -2.98 -2.56 12.98
N GLY A 76 -3.92 -1.67 13.31
CA GLY A 76 -4.07 -0.39 12.64
C GLY A 76 -2.86 0.53 12.83
N MET A 77 -2.25 0.53 14.01
CA MET A 77 -1.01 1.27 14.28
C MET A 77 0.17 0.74 13.44
N GLY A 78 0.36 -0.59 13.36
CA GLY A 78 1.40 -1.20 12.52
C GLY A 78 1.22 -0.88 11.03
N LEU A 79 -0.03 -0.90 10.55
CA LEU A 79 -0.38 -0.54 9.19
C LEU A 79 -0.09 0.94 8.90
N LEU A 80 -0.46 1.82 9.83
CA LEU A 80 -0.26 3.26 9.72
C LEU A 80 1.23 3.60 9.73
N LEU A 81 2.01 2.98 10.63
CA LEU A 81 3.47 3.12 10.68
C LEU A 81 4.12 2.74 9.35
N MET A 82 3.74 1.61 8.76
CA MET A 82 4.30 1.19 7.46
C MET A 82 3.88 2.11 6.32
N THR A 83 2.66 2.63 6.35
CA THR A 83 2.18 3.58 5.35
C THR A 83 2.99 4.88 5.42
N ILE A 84 3.21 5.42 6.63
CA ILE A 84 4.03 6.61 6.83
C ILE A 84 5.48 6.35 6.42
N ALA A 85 6.07 5.24 6.86
CA ALA A 85 7.43 4.87 6.49
C ALA A 85 7.61 4.72 4.98
N GLY A 86 6.62 4.11 4.29
CA GLY A 86 6.61 3.97 2.83
C GLY A 86 6.53 5.30 2.10
N VAL A 87 5.72 6.23 2.58
CA VAL A 87 5.61 7.58 2.01
C VAL A 87 6.88 8.40 2.26
N ILE A 88 7.43 8.36 3.47
CA ILE A 88 8.72 9.03 3.78
C ILE A 88 9.83 8.45 2.91
N GLY A 89 9.90 7.12 2.79
CA GLY A 89 10.88 6.43 1.93
C GLY A 89 10.76 6.85 0.46
N TYR A 90 9.53 7.04 -0.03
CA TYR A 90 9.30 7.57 -1.38
C TYR A 90 9.85 8.99 -1.54
N PHE A 91 9.53 9.91 -0.62
CA PHE A 91 10.03 11.27 -0.69
C PHE A 91 11.54 11.35 -0.55
N TYR A 92 12.14 10.49 0.26
CA TYR A 92 13.59 10.39 0.36
C TYR A 92 14.23 9.93 -0.96
N ALA A 93 13.68 8.87 -1.58
CA ALA A 93 14.23 8.30 -2.80
C ALA A 93 14.02 9.17 -4.05
N PHE A 94 12.90 9.89 -4.14
CA PHE A 94 12.51 10.63 -5.36
C PHE A 94 12.38 12.15 -5.17
N GLY A 95 12.32 12.64 -3.93
CA GLY A 95 12.11 14.06 -3.63
C GLY A 95 13.35 14.85 -3.19
N VAL A 96 14.46 14.17 -2.84
CA VAL A 96 15.68 14.84 -2.32
C VAL A 96 16.79 14.97 -3.39
N GLY A 97 16.61 14.44 -4.60
CA GLY A 97 17.65 14.47 -5.63
C GLY A 97 17.17 14.38 -7.08
N GLY A 98 15.96 14.87 -7.37
CA GLY A 98 15.41 14.99 -8.73
C GLY A 98 15.52 16.41 -9.26
#